data_AF-A0A0U4NF17-F1
#
_entry.id   AF-A0A0U4NF17-F1
#
_cell.length_a   1.000
_cell.length_b   1.000
_cell.length_c   1.000
_cell.angle_alpha   90.00
_cell.angle_beta   90.00
_cell.angle_gamma   90.00
#
_symmetry.space_group_name_H-M   'P 1'
#
loop_
_entity.id
_entity.type
_entity.pdbx_description
1 polymer ?
#
loop_
_entity_poly.entity_id
_entity_poly.type
_entity_poly.pdbx_seq_one_letter_code
_entity_poly.pdbx_strand_id
1 'polypeptide(L)'
;MSTASPYALYIGRFSPNSRRSIASQLLSLCKLMQWDDAEREQRLYQVDYAQAMVIRQTLTAAGWSARSINRAMIAVRGIVKVAVLQNLANQQQLAQLESIAQLKHGEHQGNALTTKQVEQLFYQLRAELTPIGYRNLLVFALLLGTGLRRSELVALNLKDYDKSHKTLLVRHGKGNKSRVLYLPEWCLEYMQAWLKIRSMVDGYLLCSVYADGKVKVQEPMHASTVYRLIKQKLQDIGVENGSPHDMRRTFITRLLSQSVDINTVRQMAGHSSISTTIIYDKRDHEFMKQAAAALNYRSKP
;
A
#
# COMPACT_ATOMS: atom_id res chain seq x y z
N MET A 1 -12.68 35.38 12.32
CA MET A 1 -12.48 34.05 11.69
C MET A 1 -11.39 33.34 12.46
N SER A 2 -11.67 32.22 13.12
CA SER A 2 -10.62 31.48 13.84
C SER A 2 -9.61 30.94 12.82
N THR A 3 -8.38 31.43 12.88
CA THR A 3 -7.29 30.95 12.02
C THR A 3 -7.03 29.47 12.32
N ALA A 4 -7.08 28.63 11.30
CA ALA A 4 -6.81 27.20 11.45
C ALA A 4 -5.42 26.95 12.07
N SER A 5 -5.33 25.99 12.99
CA SER A 5 -4.09 25.64 13.68
C SER A 5 -3.03 25.12 12.69
N PRO A 6 -1.72 25.24 13.00
CA PRO A 6 -0.66 24.65 12.19
C PRO A 6 -0.86 23.16 11.92
N TYR A 7 -1.36 22.43 12.92
CA TYR A 7 -1.71 21.02 12.79
C TYR A 7 -2.82 20.81 11.75
N ALA A 8 -3.93 21.56 11.83
CA ALA A 8 -5.05 21.43 10.91
C ALA A 8 -4.63 21.72 9.46
N LEU A 9 -3.84 22.78 9.24
CA LEU A 9 -3.28 23.13 7.94
C LEU A 9 -2.32 22.05 7.41
N TYR A 10 -1.43 21.55 8.26
CA TYR A 10 -0.49 20.49 7.92
C TYR A 10 -1.20 19.20 7.50
N ILE A 11 -2.19 18.77 8.28
CA ILE A 11 -2.95 17.54 8.02
C ILE A 11 -3.92 17.71 6.84
N GLY A 12 -4.41 18.93 6.61
CA GLY A 12 -5.33 19.30 5.54
C GLY A 12 -4.79 19.00 4.15
N ARG A 13 -3.48 19.14 3.93
CA ARG A 13 -2.82 18.92 2.63
C ARG A 13 -2.79 17.47 2.14
N PHE A 14 -3.11 16.51 3.01
CA PHE A 14 -3.01 15.09 2.71
C PHE A 14 -4.36 14.49 2.29
N SER A 15 -4.29 13.43 1.47
CA SER A 15 -5.47 12.61 1.15
C SER A 15 -6.16 12.06 2.41
N PRO A 16 -7.47 11.76 2.39
CA PRO A 16 -8.21 11.30 3.58
C PRO A 16 -7.57 10.09 4.29
N ASN A 17 -6.96 9.16 3.56
CA ASN A 17 -6.29 7.99 4.14
C ASN A 17 -4.96 8.37 4.81
N SER A 18 -4.14 9.18 4.12
CA SER A 18 -2.88 9.69 4.67
C SER A 18 -3.12 10.55 5.91
N ARG A 19 -4.13 11.42 5.86
CA ARG A 19 -4.61 12.23 6.98
C ARG A 19 -4.92 11.37 8.20
N ARG A 20 -5.77 10.35 8.06
CA ARG A 20 -6.12 9.43 9.16
C ARG A 20 -4.89 8.73 9.75
N SER A 21 -3.99 8.25 8.90
CA SER A 21 -2.78 7.54 9.35
C SER A 21 -1.81 8.44 10.10
N ILE A 22 -1.55 9.65 9.59
CA ILE A 22 -0.65 10.62 10.23
C ILE A 22 -1.27 11.13 11.53
N ALA A 23 -2.55 11.49 11.53
CA ALA A 23 -3.28 11.93 12.72
C ALA A 23 -3.27 10.86 13.82
N SER A 24 -3.54 9.60 13.46
CA SER A 24 -3.47 8.49 14.42
C SER A 24 -2.06 8.32 15.01
N GLN A 25 -1.02 8.48 14.20
CA GLN A 25 0.35 8.36 14.67
C GLN A 25 0.74 9.50 15.62
N LEU A 26 0.35 10.74 15.28
CA LEU A 26 0.57 11.91 16.13
C LEU A 26 -0.21 11.79 17.44
N LEU A 27 -1.45 11.30 17.41
CA LEU A 27 -2.24 11.05 18.61
C LEU A 27 -1.56 10.04 19.54
N SER A 28 -1.03 8.94 19.01
CA SER A 28 -0.28 7.96 19.81
C SER A 28 0.99 8.57 20.42
N LEU A 29 1.69 9.43 19.67
CA LEU A 29 2.82 10.20 20.20
C LEU A 29 2.38 11.11 21.35
N CYS A 30 1.35 11.92 21.16
CA CYS A 30 0.87 12.85 22.19
C CYS A 30 0.44 12.11 23.47
N LYS A 31 -0.21 10.95 23.33
CA LYS A 31 -0.56 10.08 24.47
C LYS A 31 0.66 9.58 25.22
N LEU A 32 1.70 9.12 24.52
CA LEU A 32 2.95 8.68 25.15
C LEU A 32 3.69 9.83 25.85
N MET A 33 3.54 11.05 25.32
CA MET A 33 4.07 12.27 25.91
C MET A 33 3.18 12.84 27.03
N GLN A 34 2.03 12.20 27.32
CA GLN A 34 1.05 12.66 28.31
C GLN A 34 0.56 14.09 28.05
N TRP A 35 0.39 14.47 26.79
CA TRP A 35 -0.16 15.77 26.43
C TRP A 35 -1.68 15.73 26.42
N ASP A 36 -2.29 16.69 27.11
CA ASP A 36 -3.74 16.84 27.17
C ASP A 36 -4.34 17.08 25.79
N ASP A 37 -5.54 16.55 25.57
CA ASP A 37 -6.22 16.65 24.27
C ASP A 37 -6.51 18.10 23.86
N ALA A 38 -6.71 18.99 24.84
CA ALA A 38 -6.93 20.42 24.61
C ALA A 38 -5.65 21.15 24.13
N GLU A 39 -4.46 20.71 24.57
CA GLU A 39 -3.20 21.39 24.29
C GLU A 39 -2.37 20.71 23.20
N ARG A 40 -2.71 19.47 22.81
CA ARG A 40 -1.87 18.64 21.93
C ARG A 40 -1.45 19.34 20.63
N GLU A 41 -2.35 20.09 20.01
CA GLU A 41 -2.06 20.77 18.75
C GLU A 41 -1.09 21.93 18.96
N GLN A 42 -1.23 22.64 20.08
CA GLN A 42 -0.30 23.69 20.50
C GLN A 42 1.08 23.12 20.79
N ARG A 43 1.15 22.06 21.60
CA ARG A 43 2.41 21.39 21.95
C ARG A 43 3.16 20.90 20.70
N LEU A 44 2.45 20.37 19.70
CA LEU A 44 3.05 19.85 18.47
C LEU A 44 3.83 20.89 17.66
N TYR A 45 3.40 22.15 17.62
CA TYR A 45 4.16 23.20 16.92
C TYR A 45 5.17 23.94 17.81
N GLN A 46 5.08 23.77 19.13
CA GLN A 46 6.04 24.31 20.10
C GLN A 46 7.24 23.37 20.36
N VAL A 47 7.27 22.18 19.74
CA VAL A 47 8.37 21.23 19.90
C VAL A 47 9.69 21.89 19.46
N ASP A 48 10.62 21.99 20.40
CA ASP A 48 11.99 22.44 20.18
C ASP A 48 12.96 21.24 20.07
N TYR A 49 14.26 21.51 20.00
CA TYR A 49 15.29 20.47 19.92
C TYR A 49 15.25 19.50 21.12
N ALA A 50 15.16 20.04 22.35
CA ALA A 50 15.16 19.24 23.57
C ALA A 50 13.92 18.34 23.62
N GLN A 51 12.75 18.92 23.36
CA GLN A 51 11.49 18.19 23.33
C GLN A 51 11.46 17.13 22.22
N ALA A 52 12.07 17.40 21.07
CA ALA A 52 12.22 16.43 19.99
C ALA A 52 13.13 15.25 20.37
N MET A 53 14.20 15.48 21.15
CA MET A 53 15.02 14.40 21.69
C MET A 53 14.25 13.55 22.69
N VAL A 54 13.49 14.18 23.59
CA VAL A 54 12.62 13.47 24.55
C VAL A 54 11.59 12.63 23.80
N ILE A 55 10.89 13.18 22.81
CA ILE A 55 9.94 12.42 21.97
C ILE A 55 10.64 11.20 21.37
N ARG A 56 11.81 11.38 20.77
CA ARG A 56 12.56 10.28 20.15
C ARG A 56 12.90 9.19 21.18
N GLN A 57 13.35 9.58 22.37
CA GLN A 57 13.68 8.65 23.44
C GLN A 57 12.45 7.91 23.96
N THR A 58 11.35 8.63 24.23
CA THR A 58 10.08 8.06 24.69
C THR A 58 9.51 7.06 23.69
N LEU A 59 9.49 7.40 22.40
CA LEU A 59 9.02 6.46 21.37
C LEU A 59 9.92 5.23 21.25
N THR A 60 11.24 5.39 21.42
CA THR A 60 12.20 4.27 21.43
C THR A 60 11.96 3.36 22.63
N ALA A 61 11.79 3.93 23.83
CA ALA A 61 11.50 3.19 25.05
C ALA A 61 10.15 2.47 24.99
N ALA A 62 9.17 3.05 24.29
CA ALA A 62 7.88 2.43 23.99
C ALA A 62 7.94 1.34 22.89
N GLY A 63 9.13 0.97 22.40
CA GLY A 63 9.32 -0.11 21.44
C GLY A 63 8.92 0.23 20.00
N TRP A 64 8.80 1.51 19.63
CA TRP A 64 8.48 1.88 18.26
C TRP A 64 9.64 1.55 17.31
N SER A 65 9.31 1.05 16.12
CA SER A 65 10.33 0.86 15.07
C SER A 65 10.95 2.20 14.66
N ALA A 66 12.24 2.19 14.30
CA ALA A 66 12.94 3.39 13.82
C ALA A 66 12.23 4.09 12.64
N ARG A 67 11.57 3.34 11.74
CA ARG A 67 10.73 3.92 10.67
C ARG A 67 9.51 4.66 11.21
N SER A 68 8.84 4.08 12.20
CA SER A 68 7.68 4.72 12.86
C SER A 68 8.12 6.01 13.54
N ILE A 69 9.25 6.00 14.25
CA ILE A 69 9.83 7.18 14.89
C ILE A 69 10.15 8.26 13.84
N ASN A 70 10.91 7.91 12.79
CA ASN A 70 11.26 8.86 11.73
C ASN A 70 10.02 9.48 11.08
N ARG A 71 8.95 8.69 10.82
CA ARG A 71 7.68 9.22 10.29
C ARG A 71 6.99 10.20 11.23
N ALA A 72 6.96 9.91 12.53
CA ALA A 72 6.38 10.81 13.52
C ALA A 72 7.18 12.12 13.59
N MET A 73 8.52 12.05 13.61
CA MET A 73 9.40 13.22 13.60
C MET A 73 9.24 14.07 12.33
N ILE A 74 9.07 13.45 11.15
CA ILE A 74 8.76 14.17 9.91
C ILE A 74 7.43 14.91 10.01
N ALA A 75 6.42 14.31 10.64
CA ALA A 75 5.14 14.96 10.85
C ALA A 75 5.25 16.16 11.79
N VAL A 76 5.95 16.02 12.92
CA VAL A 76 6.22 17.12 13.86
C VAL A 76 6.96 18.27 13.18
N ARG A 77 8.06 17.98 12.47
CA ARG A 77 8.81 18.99 11.68
C ARG A 77 7.91 19.73 10.69
N GLY A 78 7.04 18.98 10.03
CA GLY A 78 6.10 19.53 9.08
C GLY A 78 5.06 20.47 9.70
N ILE A 79 4.60 20.17 10.92
CA ILE A 79 3.69 21.03 11.68
C ILE A 79 4.43 22.30 12.14
N VAL A 80 5.64 22.17 12.69
CA VAL A 80 6.47 23.31 13.09
C VAL A 80 6.78 24.22 11.89
N LYS A 81 7.06 23.64 10.72
CA LYS A 81 7.23 24.41 9.48
C LYS A 81 6.01 25.26 9.13
N VAL A 82 4.80 24.72 9.29
CA VAL A 82 3.57 25.49 9.08
C VAL A 82 3.42 26.59 10.13
N ALA A 83 3.80 26.32 11.38
CA ALA A 83 3.77 27.34 12.44
C ALA A 83 4.74 28.49 12.18
N VAL A 84 5.93 28.22 11.62
CA VAL A 84 6.85 29.28 11.15
C VAL A 84 6.19 30.15 10.09
N LEU A 85 5.48 29.55 9.13
CA LEU A 85 4.74 30.31 8.09
C LEU A 85 3.58 31.15 8.67
N GLN A 86 3.07 30.78 9.85
CA GLN A 86 2.06 31.55 10.57
C GLN A 86 2.65 32.51 11.62
N ASN A 87 3.98 32.65 11.70
CA ASN A 87 4.69 33.43 12.72
C ASN A 87 4.43 32.97 14.17
N LEU A 88 4.04 31.71 14.37
CA LEU A 88 3.83 31.08 15.69
C LEU A 88 5.07 30.33 16.21
N ALA A 89 6.07 30.15 15.34
CA ALA A 89 7.37 29.54 15.62
C ALA A 89 8.46 30.30 14.85
N ASN A 90 9.72 30.15 15.24
CA ASN A 90 10.83 30.82 14.58
C ASN A 90 11.64 29.89 13.65
N GLN A 91 12.40 30.48 12.72
CA GLN A 91 13.17 29.73 11.73
C GLN A 91 14.32 28.90 12.37
N GLN A 92 14.88 29.37 13.49
CA GLN A 92 15.92 28.67 14.23
C GLN A 92 15.42 27.36 14.83
N GLN A 93 14.20 27.34 15.38
CA GLN A 93 13.54 26.15 15.90
C GLN A 93 13.38 25.09 14.80
N LEU A 94 12.92 25.50 13.60
CA LEU A 94 12.80 24.58 12.47
C LEU A 94 14.17 24.02 12.05
N ALA A 95 15.19 24.86 11.93
CA ALA A 95 16.55 24.44 11.57
C ALA A 95 17.14 23.44 12.58
N GLN A 96 16.91 23.66 13.87
CA GLN A 96 17.31 22.74 14.94
C GLN A 96 16.60 21.38 14.84
N LEU A 97 15.32 21.35 14.44
CA LEU A 97 14.61 20.09 14.25
C LEU A 97 15.06 19.33 12.99
N GLU A 98 15.45 20.06 11.95
CA GLU A 98 15.95 19.51 10.69
C GLU A 98 17.35 18.90 10.84
N SER A 99 18.17 19.40 11.77
CA SER A 99 19.51 18.84 12.07
C SER A 99 19.46 17.46 12.75
N ILE A 100 18.30 17.07 13.32
CA ILE A 100 18.14 15.78 13.98
C ILE A 100 18.25 14.65 12.94
N ALA A 101 19.35 13.89 13.04
CA ALA A 101 19.57 12.73 12.21
C ALA A 101 18.45 11.69 12.36
N GLN A 102 18.06 11.09 11.23
CA GLN A 102 17.11 9.98 11.22
C GLN A 102 17.72 8.75 11.89
N LEU A 103 16.91 8.00 12.64
CA LEU A 103 17.33 6.72 13.19
C LEU A 103 17.59 5.75 12.04
N LYS A 104 18.77 5.11 12.06
CA LYS A 104 19.08 4.02 11.13
C LYS A 104 18.06 2.91 11.33
N HIS A 105 17.58 2.36 10.22
CA HIS A 105 16.67 1.23 10.24
C HIS A 105 17.13 0.21 9.20
N GLY A 106 17.10 -1.07 9.56
CA GLY A 106 17.32 -2.14 8.59
C GLY A 106 16.26 -2.12 7.48
N GLU A 107 16.58 -2.71 6.35
CA GLU A 107 15.60 -2.99 5.32
C GLU A 107 14.76 -4.22 5.70
N HIS A 108 13.77 -4.06 6.59
CA HIS A 108 12.68 -5.04 6.64
C HIS A 108 11.83 -4.88 5.38
N GLN A 109 12.21 -5.61 4.34
CA GLN A 109 11.36 -5.88 3.19
C GLN A 109 10.55 -7.14 3.51
N GLY A 110 9.23 -7.07 3.51
CA GLY A 110 8.43 -8.29 3.51
C GLY A 110 8.72 -9.07 2.23
N ASN A 111 8.73 -10.40 2.32
CA ASN A 111 9.13 -11.25 1.22
C ASN A 111 7.97 -11.44 0.23
N ALA A 112 8.28 -11.27 -1.07
CA ALA A 112 7.41 -11.74 -2.14
C ALA A 112 7.17 -13.25 -1.96
N LEU A 113 5.95 -13.70 -2.28
CA LEU A 113 5.61 -15.11 -2.24
C LEU A 113 6.39 -15.88 -3.31
N THR A 114 6.79 -17.09 -2.97
CA THR A 114 7.34 -18.05 -3.94
C THR A 114 6.23 -18.62 -4.83
N THR A 115 6.59 -19.17 -5.99
CA THR A 115 5.63 -19.84 -6.88
C THR A 115 4.89 -20.97 -6.16
N LYS A 116 5.60 -21.78 -5.36
CA LYS A 116 5.00 -22.86 -4.56
C LYS A 116 3.97 -22.34 -3.55
N GLN A 117 4.25 -21.22 -2.88
CA GLN A 117 3.32 -20.59 -1.94
C GLN A 117 2.06 -20.06 -2.66
N VAL A 118 2.22 -19.47 -3.85
CA VAL A 118 1.08 -19.04 -4.67
C VAL A 118 0.24 -20.24 -5.12
N GLU A 119 0.87 -21.34 -5.56
CA GLU A 119 0.17 -22.57 -5.93
C GLU A 119 -0.62 -23.16 -4.76
N GLN A 120 0.00 -23.27 -3.58
CA GLN A 120 -0.64 -23.76 -2.36
C GLN A 120 -1.81 -22.85 -1.93
N LEU A 121 -1.65 -21.53 -2.04
CA LEU A 121 -2.71 -20.56 -1.78
C LEU A 121 -3.93 -20.80 -2.67
N PHE A 122 -3.73 -20.91 -3.99
CA PHE A 122 -4.84 -21.16 -4.92
C PHE A 122 -5.43 -22.56 -4.75
N TYR A 123 -4.63 -23.56 -4.38
CA TYR A 123 -5.13 -24.88 -4.03
C TYR A 123 -6.14 -24.81 -2.87
N GLN A 124 -5.79 -24.16 -1.75
CA GLN A 124 -6.70 -24.00 -0.62
C GLN A 124 -7.92 -23.13 -0.94
N LEU A 125 -7.75 -22.04 -1.70
CA LEU A 125 -8.86 -21.17 -2.08
C LEU A 125 -9.90 -21.88 -2.96
N ARG A 126 -9.47 -22.79 -3.84
CA ARG A 126 -10.37 -23.54 -4.74
C ARG A 126 -11.22 -24.58 -4.03
N ALA A 127 -10.88 -24.95 -2.79
CA ALA A 127 -11.68 -25.89 -2.01
C ALA A 127 -13.01 -25.29 -1.51
N GLU A 128 -13.14 -23.96 -1.45
CA GLU A 128 -14.33 -23.28 -0.94
C GLU A 128 -15.32 -22.96 -2.07
N LEU A 129 -16.33 -23.80 -2.26
CA LEU A 129 -17.33 -23.68 -3.33
C LEU A 129 -18.55 -22.82 -2.94
N THR A 130 -18.34 -21.78 -2.14
CA THR A 130 -19.39 -20.84 -1.70
C THR A 130 -19.28 -19.50 -2.45
N PRO A 131 -20.33 -18.67 -2.48
CA PRO A 131 -20.22 -17.30 -3.01
C PRO A 131 -19.06 -16.49 -2.40
N ILE A 132 -18.77 -16.70 -1.10
CA ILE A 132 -17.62 -16.10 -0.42
C ILE A 132 -16.30 -16.64 -1.01
N GLY A 133 -16.19 -17.95 -1.21
CA GLY A 133 -15.02 -18.61 -1.80
C GLY A 133 -14.71 -18.09 -3.20
N TYR A 134 -15.70 -18.02 -4.10
CA TYR A 134 -15.52 -17.47 -5.45
C TYR A 134 -15.09 -16.00 -5.45
N ARG A 135 -15.69 -15.16 -4.58
CA ARG A 135 -15.25 -13.77 -4.39
C ARG A 135 -13.80 -13.72 -3.92
N ASN A 136 -13.43 -14.55 -2.94
CA ASN A 136 -12.10 -14.58 -2.36
C ASN A 136 -11.06 -15.05 -3.39
N LEU A 137 -11.37 -16.04 -4.24
CA LEU A 137 -10.53 -16.44 -5.37
C LEU A 137 -10.24 -15.25 -6.29
N LEU A 138 -11.26 -14.48 -6.66
CA LEU A 138 -11.06 -13.29 -7.49
C LEU A 138 -10.23 -12.21 -6.79
N VAL A 139 -10.39 -12.02 -5.47
CA VAL A 139 -9.56 -11.08 -4.69
C VAL A 139 -8.06 -11.40 -4.86
N PHE A 140 -7.66 -12.64 -4.66
CA PHE A 140 -6.25 -13.04 -4.80
C PHE A 140 -5.80 -13.01 -6.26
N ALA A 141 -6.64 -13.43 -7.19
CA ALA A 141 -6.35 -13.39 -8.61
C ALA A 141 -6.03 -11.96 -9.09
N LEU A 142 -6.90 -10.99 -8.78
CA LEU A 142 -6.67 -9.60 -9.18
C LEU A 142 -5.44 -8.99 -8.50
N LEU A 143 -5.21 -9.27 -7.22
CA LEU A 143 -4.04 -8.74 -6.51
C LEU A 143 -2.71 -9.26 -7.09
N LEU A 144 -2.64 -10.56 -7.38
CA LEU A 144 -1.44 -11.20 -7.93
C LEU A 144 -1.28 -11.01 -9.44
N GLY A 145 -2.37 -10.85 -10.17
CA GLY A 145 -2.36 -10.68 -11.63
C GLY A 145 -2.20 -9.25 -12.10
N THR A 146 -2.54 -8.26 -11.27
CA THR A 146 -2.51 -6.84 -11.67
C THR A 146 -1.75 -5.93 -10.70
N GLY A 147 -1.34 -6.46 -9.54
CA GLY A 147 -0.64 -5.68 -8.53
C GLY A 147 -1.45 -4.53 -7.94
N LEU A 148 -2.79 -4.59 -7.90
CA LEU A 148 -3.67 -3.55 -7.33
C LEU A 148 -3.34 -3.19 -5.87
N ARG A 149 -3.59 -1.94 -5.44
CA ARG A 149 -3.63 -1.61 -4.00
C ARG A 149 -4.92 -2.15 -3.42
N ARG A 150 -4.91 -2.58 -2.15
CA ARG A 150 -6.13 -2.98 -1.43
C ARG A 150 -7.27 -1.96 -1.57
N SER A 151 -6.96 -0.67 -1.47
CA SER A 151 -7.95 0.40 -1.63
C SER A 151 -8.44 0.57 -3.06
N GLU A 152 -7.61 0.29 -4.06
CA GLU A 152 -8.01 0.31 -5.47
C GLU A 152 -8.91 -0.89 -5.77
N LEU A 153 -8.55 -2.08 -5.26
CA LEU A 153 -9.30 -3.33 -5.42
C LEU A 153 -10.76 -3.21 -4.94
N VAL A 154 -10.98 -2.74 -3.72
CA VAL A 154 -12.34 -2.62 -3.15
C VAL A 154 -13.16 -1.49 -3.76
N ALA A 155 -12.53 -0.58 -4.51
CA ALA A 155 -13.18 0.56 -5.14
C ALA A 155 -13.58 0.29 -6.60
N LEU A 156 -13.24 -0.88 -7.15
CA LEU A 156 -13.64 -1.30 -8.50
C LEU A 156 -15.16 -1.52 -8.55
N ASN A 157 -15.80 -0.98 -9.58
CA ASN A 157 -17.16 -1.30 -9.98
C ASN A 157 -17.16 -2.25 -11.19
N LEU A 158 -18.28 -2.93 -11.43
CA LEU A 158 -18.44 -3.78 -12.61
C LEU A 158 -18.21 -2.99 -13.90
N LYS A 159 -18.70 -1.75 -13.99
CA LYS A 159 -18.49 -0.88 -15.15
C LYS A 159 -17.03 -0.52 -15.44
N ASP A 160 -16.12 -0.73 -14.48
CA ASP A 160 -14.69 -0.53 -14.71
C ASP A 160 -14.05 -1.74 -15.43
N TYR A 161 -14.76 -2.85 -15.56
CA TYR A 161 -14.32 -4.04 -16.27
C TYR A 161 -14.77 -4.00 -17.74
N ASP A 162 -13.79 -3.95 -18.64
CA ASP A 162 -14.02 -4.11 -20.07
C ASP A 162 -13.72 -5.58 -20.44
N LYS A 163 -14.78 -6.35 -20.68
CA LYS A 163 -14.69 -7.76 -21.06
C LYS A 163 -14.05 -7.95 -22.44
N SER A 164 -14.28 -7.05 -23.39
CA SER A 164 -13.79 -7.18 -24.76
C SER A 164 -12.29 -6.97 -24.83
N HIS A 165 -11.79 -5.95 -24.11
CA HIS A 165 -10.37 -5.63 -24.06
C HIS A 165 -9.63 -6.33 -22.91
N LYS A 166 -10.33 -7.10 -22.07
CA LYS A 166 -9.77 -7.80 -20.89
C LYS A 166 -9.06 -6.82 -19.95
N THR A 167 -9.69 -5.68 -19.65
CA THR A 167 -9.07 -4.63 -18.83
C THR A 167 -9.90 -4.20 -17.63
N LEU A 168 -9.23 -3.61 -16.64
CA LEU A 168 -9.84 -2.91 -15.51
C LEU A 168 -9.37 -1.45 -15.46
N LEU A 169 -10.31 -0.52 -15.32
CA LEU A 169 -10.03 0.89 -15.11
C LEU A 169 -9.90 1.22 -13.62
N VAL A 170 -8.71 1.62 -13.18
CA VAL A 170 -8.52 2.22 -11.85
C VAL A 170 -8.80 3.70 -11.95
N ARG A 171 -9.93 4.17 -11.40
CA ARG A 171 -10.35 5.58 -11.47
C ARG A 171 -9.52 6.52 -10.59
N HIS A 172 -9.22 6.10 -9.35
CA HIS A 172 -8.52 6.94 -8.36
C HIS A 172 -7.27 6.24 -7.80
N GLY A 173 -6.18 6.25 -8.58
CA GLY A 173 -4.87 5.78 -8.12
C GLY A 173 -4.18 6.75 -7.15
N LYS A 174 -2.99 6.37 -6.65
CA LYS A 174 -2.13 7.26 -5.85
C LYS A 174 -1.82 8.52 -6.67
N GLY A 175 -2.14 9.70 -6.12
CA GLY A 175 -1.99 10.99 -6.82
C GLY A 175 -3.14 11.32 -7.78
N ASN A 176 -4.29 10.65 -7.65
CA ASN A 176 -5.49 10.85 -8.47
C ASN A 176 -5.28 10.59 -9.97
N LYS A 177 -4.30 9.73 -10.33
CA LYS A 177 -4.09 9.30 -11.71
C LYS A 177 -4.89 8.04 -11.99
N SER A 178 -5.66 8.04 -13.07
CA SER A 178 -6.30 6.84 -13.59
C SER A 178 -5.28 5.98 -14.35
N ARG A 179 -5.52 4.67 -14.40
CA ARG A 179 -4.76 3.76 -15.26
C ARG A 179 -5.59 2.55 -15.66
N VAL A 180 -5.30 2.03 -16.84
CA VAL A 180 -5.85 0.76 -17.34
C VAL A 180 -4.94 -0.37 -16.90
N LEU A 181 -5.53 -1.45 -16.40
CA LEU A 181 -4.85 -2.68 -16.04
C LEU A 181 -5.27 -3.78 -17.01
N TYR A 182 -4.31 -4.46 -17.61
CA TYR A 182 -4.56 -5.63 -18.45
C TYR A 182 -4.64 -6.89 -17.59
N LEU A 183 -5.69 -7.68 -17.78
CA LEU A 183 -5.92 -8.91 -17.03
C LEU A 183 -5.24 -10.11 -17.72
N PRO A 184 -4.38 -10.86 -17.01
CA PRO A 184 -3.89 -12.14 -17.50
C PRO A 184 -5.05 -13.13 -17.71
N GLU A 185 -4.89 -14.07 -18.65
CA GLU A 185 -5.96 -15.02 -19.00
C GLU A 185 -6.48 -15.81 -17.79
N TRP A 186 -5.56 -16.29 -16.95
CA TRP A 186 -5.91 -17.06 -15.75
C TRP A 186 -6.76 -16.25 -14.74
N CYS A 187 -6.66 -14.91 -14.72
CA CYS A 187 -7.53 -14.08 -13.89
C CYS A 187 -8.96 -14.02 -14.44
N LEU A 188 -9.13 -14.12 -15.76
CA LEU A 188 -10.43 -14.04 -16.42
C LEU A 188 -11.31 -15.24 -16.09
N GLU A 189 -10.72 -16.42 -15.89
CA GLU A 189 -11.44 -17.61 -15.43
C GLU A 189 -12.15 -17.34 -14.09
N TYR A 190 -11.41 -16.80 -13.12
CA TYR A 190 -11.97 -16.45 -11.80
C TYR A 190 -12.94 -15.26 -11.88
N MET A 191 -12.68 -14.29 -12.76
CA MET A 191 -13.60 -13.19 -13.03
C MET A 191 -14.95 -13.73 -13.51
N GLN A 192 -14.94 -14.59 -14.52
CA GLN A 192 -16.15 -15.18 -15.09
C GLN A 192 -16.92 -16.01 -14.07
N ALA A 193 -16.22 -16.84 -13.28
CA ALA A 193 -16.84 -17.63 -12.22
C ALA A 193 -17.54 -16.75 -11.18
N TRP A 194 -16.89 -15.67 -10.75
CA TRP A 194 -17.49 -14.71 -9.82
C TRP A 194 -18.70 -13.98 -10.42
N LEU A 195 -18.61 -13.51 -11.68
CA LEU A 195 -19.71 -12.78 -12.31
C LEU A 195 -20.98 -13.62 -12.50
N LYS A 196 -20.85 -14.95 -12.63
CA LYS A 196 -22.01 -15.87 -12.62
C LYS A 196 -22.79 -15.85 -11.31
N ILE A 197 -22.10 -15.64 -10.19
CA ILE A 197 -22.69 -15.63 -8.83
C ILE A 197 -23.13 -14.22 -8.43
N ARG A 198 -22.29 -13.22 -8.74
CA ARG A 198 -22.53 -11.81 -8.43
C ARG A 198 -23.72 -11.23 -9.19
N SER A 199 -24.04 -11.77 -10.36
CA SER A 199 -24.86 -11.18 -11.44
C SER A 199 -24.16 -10.05 -12.20
N MET A 200 -24.77 -9.60 -13.30
CA MET A 200 -24.32 -8.49 -14.15
C MET A 200 -24.92 -7.13 -13.76
N VAL A 201 -25.63 -7.05 -12.62
CA VAL A 201 -26.18 -5.79 -12.12
C VAL A 201 -25.04 -4.80 -11.80
N ASP A 202 -25.23 -3.53 -12.13
CA ASP A 202 -24.25 -2.47 -11.83
C ASP A 202 -24.04 -2.32 -10.31
N GLY A 203 -22.82 -1.96 -9.93
CA GLY A 203 -22.37 -1.87 -8.55
C GLY A 203 -20.91 -2.28 -8.40
N TYR A 204 -20.49 -2.57 -7.17
CA TYR A 204 -19.12 -2.95 -6.86
C TYR A 204 -18.75 -4.29 -7.50
N LEU A 205 -17.55 -4.38 -8.04
CA LEU A 205 -17.02 -5.63 -8.62
C LEU A 205 -16.81 -6.66 -7.52
N LEU A 206 -16.17 -6.26 -6.42
CA LEU A 206 -16.01 -7.06 -5.21
C LEU A 206 -16.92 -6.50 -4.12
N CYS A 207 -18.05 -7.16 -3.92
CA CYS A 207 -19.11 -6.71 -3.03
C CYS A 207 -19.25 -7.58 -1.78
N SER A 208 -20.05 -7.10 -0.82
CA SER A 208 -20.40 -7.85 0.39
C SER A 208 -21.18 -9.11 0.04
N VAL A 209 -20.86 -10.19 0.76
CA VAL A 209 -21.52 -11.49 0.67
C VAL A 209 -21.76 -11.95 2.10
N TYR A 210 -23.03 -12.23 2.42
CA TYR A 210 -23.47 -12.64 3.76
C TYR A 210 -23.32 -14.15 3.93
N ALA A 211 -23.43 -14.63 5.18
CA ALA A 211 -23.25 -16.04 5.53
C ALA A 211 -24.29 -16.96 4.87
N ASP A 212 -25.48 -16.45 4.58
CA ASP A 212 -26.54 -17.11 3.82
C ASP A 212 -26.27 -17.16 2.30
N GLY A 213 -25.12 -16.65 1.85
CA GLY A 213 -24.74 -16.57 0.44
C GLY A 213 -25.31 -15.37 -0.30
N LYS A 214 -26.09 -14.49 0.35
CA LYS A 214 -26.70 -13.34 -0.30
C LYS A 214 -25.65 -12.31 -0.71
N VAL A 215 -25.64 -11.99 -2.00
CA VAL A 215 -24.74 -10.99 -2.60
C VAL A 215 -25.39 -9.61 -2.60
N LYS A 216 -24.69 -8.60 -2.08
CA LYS A 216 -25.15 -7.20 -2.05
C LYS A 216 -24.28 -6.34 -2.97
N VAL A 217 -24.60 -6.30 -4.26
CA VAL A 217 -23.78 -5.61 -5.29
C VAL A 217 -23.55 -4.11 -5.04
N GLN A 218 -24.43 -3.45 -4.30
CA GLN A 218 -24.30 -2.02 -3.94
C GLN A 218 -23.46 -1.77 -2.70
N GLU A 219 -23.01 -2.81 -2.01
CA GLU A 219 -22.19 -2.71 -0.81
C GLU A 219 -20.77 -3.21 -1.12
N PRO A 220 -19.73 -2.37 -1.01
CA PRO A 220 -18.37 -2.78 -1.31
C PRO A 220 -17.86 -3.76 -0.26
N MET A 221 -17.02 -4.71 -0.68
CA MET A 221 -16.23 -5.49 0.27
C MET A 221 -15.33 -4.55 1.09
N HIS A 222 -15.44 -4.59 2.41
CA HIS A 222 -14.70 -3.66 3.24
C HIS A 222 -13.17 -3.92 3.20
N ALA A 223 -12.37 -2.85 3.15
CA ALA A 223 -10.91 -2.97 3.06
C ALA A 223 -10.29 -3.72 4.25
N SER A 224 -10.90 -3.65 5.45
CA SER A 224 -10.45 -4.44 6.61
C SER A 224 -10.74 -5.93 6.45
N THR A 225 -11.83 -6.30 5.76
CA THR A 225 -12.15 -7.70 5.44
C THR A 225 -11.12 -8.28 4.48
N VAL A 226 -10.75 -7.54 3.42
CA VAL A 226 -9.68 -7.96 2.50
C VAL A 226 -8.35 -8.15 3.24
N TYR A 227 -8.02 -7.23 4.16
CA TYR A 227 -6.81 -7.36 4.96
C TYR A 227 -6.78 -8.61 5.83
N ARG A 228 -7.87 -8.88 6.56
CA ARG A 228 -8.00 -10.07 7.42
C ARG A 228 -7.96 -11.35 6.60
N LEU A 229 -8.68 -11.39 5.48
CA LEU A 229 -8.67 -12.52 4.54
C LEU A 229 -7.25 -12.83 4.07
N ILE A 230 -6.51 -11.82 3.62
CA ILE A 230 -5.13 -12.01 3.14
C ILE A 230 -4.24 -12.50 4.27
N LYS A 231 -4.31 -11.86 5.44
CA LYS A 231 -3.48 -12.26 6.59
C LYS A 231 -3.74 -13.72 6.98
N GLN A 232 -5.02 -14.11 7.08
CA GLN A 232 -5.42 -15.47 7.42
C GLN A 232 -4.93 -16.48 6.38
N LYS A 233 -5.22 -16.27 5.10
CA LYS A 233 -4.83 -17.24 4.04
C LYS A 233 -3.33 -17.33 3.84
N LEU A 234 -2.58 -16.27 4.16
CA LEU A 234 -1.12 -16.33 4.18
C LEU A 234 -0.59 -17.12 5.37
N GLN A 235 -1.21 -16.98 6.55
CA GLN A 235 -0.88 -17.81 7.71
C GLN A 235 -1.19 -19.29 7.44
N ASP A 236 -2.31 -19.61 6.78
CA ASP A 236 -2.72 -20.98 6.42
C ASP A 236 -1.70 -21.72 5.51
N ILE A 237 -0.81 -20.99 4.84
CA ILE A 237 0.27 -21.52 3.99
C ILE A 237 1.67 -21.29 4.58
N GLY A 238 1.77 -20.93 5.86
CA GLY A 238 3.05 -20.72 6.56
C GLY A 238 3.76 -19.41 6.25
N VAL A 239 3.08 -18.42 5.68
CA VAL A 239 3.63 -17.07 5.46
C VAL A 239 3.29 -16.18 6.66
N GLU A 240 4.26 -16.07 7.58
CA GLU A 240 4.15 -15.19 8.74
C GLU A 240 4.22 -13.71 8.35
N ASN A 241 3.46 -12.87 9.06
CA ASN A 241 3.41 -11.42 8.87
C ASN A 241 3.06 -10.95 7.45
N GLY A 242 2.47 -11.83 6.65
CA GLY A 242 2.00 -11.52 5.31
C GLY A 242 0.91 -10.44 5.27
N SER A 243 0.93 -9.64 4.22
CA SER A 243 0.05 -8.49 4.04
C SER A 243 -0.41 -8.35 2.58
N PRO A 244 -1.44 -7.51 2.31
CA PRO A 244 -1.84 -7.21 0.93
C PRO A 244 -0.73 -6.58 0.10
N HIS A 245 0.26 -5.94 0.75
CA HIS A 245 1.40 -5.39 0.05
C HIS A 245 2.29 -6.49 -0.53
N ASP A 246 2.39 -7.65 0.13
CA ASP A 246 3.20 -8.78 -0.34
C ASP A 246 2.63 -9.38 -1.63
N MET A 247 1.31 -9.33 -1.85
CA MET A 247 0.72 -9.68 -3.16
C MET A 247 1.26 -8.79 -4.29
N ARG A 248 1.30 -7.47 -4.07
CA ARG A 248 1.87 -6.53 -5.05
C ARG A 248 3.37 -6.80 -5.24
N ARG A 249 4.11 -7.10 -4.17
CA ARG A 249 5.53 -7.45 -4.27
C ARG A 249 5.71 -8.70 -5.13
N THR A 250 4.92 -9.75 -4.89
CA THR A 250 4.93 -10.97 -5.70
C THR A 250 4.68 -10.68 -7.17
N PHE A 251 3.67 -9.86 -7.49
CA PHE A 251 3.40 -9.43 -8.86
C PHE A 251 4.60 -8.75 -9.51
N ILE A 252 5.20 -7.76 -8.84
CA ILE A 252 6.36 -7.01 -9.35
C ILE A 252 7.57 -7.94 -9.54
N THR A 253 7.93 -8.69 -8.50
CA THR A 253 9.07 -9.61 -8.51
C THR A 253 8.90 -10.67 -9.60
N ARG A 254 7.67 -11.20 -9.80
CA ARG A 254 7.40 -12.21 -10.82
C ARG A 254 7.60 -11.65 -12.23
N LEU A 255 7.08 -10.45 -12.52
CA LEU A 255 7.29 -9.82 -13.83
C LEU A 255 8.77 -9.56 -14.12
N LEU A 256 9.51 -9.04 -13.14
CA LEU A 256 10.96 -8.79 -13.29
C LEU A 256 11.73 -10.10 -13.49
N SER A 257 11.36 -11.18 -12.78
CA SER A 257 11.95 -12.51 -12.97
C SER A 257 11.65 -13.12 -14.35
N GLN A 258 10.57 -12.66 -15.00
CA GLN A 258 10.20 -13.02 -16.37
C GLN A 258 10.82 -12.07 -17.41
N SER A 259 11.83 -11.30 -17.02
CA SER A 259 12.55 -10.36 -17.89
C SER A 259 11.70 -9.22 -18.47
N VAL A 260 10.54 -8.92 -17.87
CA VAL A 260 9.76 -7.74 -18.25
C VAL A 260 10.53 -6.48 -17.85
N ASP A 261 10.54 -5.48 -18.74
CA ASP A 261 11.30 -4.26 -18.50
C ASP A 261 10.78 -3.50 -17.26
N ILE A 262 11.71 -2.90 -16.51
CA ILE A 262 11.42 -2.28 -15.22
C ILE A 262 10.43 -1.10 -15.32
N ASN A 263 10.42 -0.39 -16.45
CA ASN A 263 9.53 0.75 -16.64
C ASN A 263 8.09 0.27 -16.90
N THR A 264 7.89 -0.80 -17.64
CA THR A 264 6.62 -1.48 -17.82
C THR A 264 6.11 -2.01 -16.49
N VAL A 265 6.93 -2.72 -15.71
CA VAL A 265 6.54 -3.20 -14.37
C VAL A 265 6.16 -2.03 -13.46
N ARG A 266 6.92 -0.93 -13.47
CA ARG A 266 6.60 0.29 -12.72
C ARG A 266 5.24 0.87 -13.11
N GLN A 267 4.95 0.96 -14.40
CA GLN A 267 3.69 1.48 -14.92
C GLN A 267 2.51 0.58 -14.50
N MET A 268 2.64 -0.75 -14.67
CA MET A 268 1.63 -1.72 -14.25
C MET A 268 1.35 -1.65 -12.74
N ALA A 269 2.40 -1.58 -11.91
CA ALA A 269 2.27 -1.47 -10.45
C ALA A 269 1.69 -0.11 -9.98
N GLY A 270 1.66 0.90 -10.86
CA GLY A 270 1.24 2.26 -10.54
C GLY A 270 2.20 2.95 -9.58
N HIS A 271 3.50 2.80 -9.82
CA HIS A 271 4.58 3.45 -9.05
C HIS A 271 4.98 4.78 -9.70
N SER A 272 4.97 5.86 -8.90
CA SER A 272 5.36 7.20 -9.34
C SER A 272 6.88 7.35 -9.52
N SER A 273 7.67 6.53 -8.82
CA SER A 273 9.14 6.51 -8.92
C SER A 273 9.62 5.12 -9.31
N ILE A 274 10.61 5.08 -10.21
CA ILE A 274 11.33 3.85 -10.58
C ILE A 274 12.05 3.26 -9.36
N SER A 275 12.54 4.10 -8.43
CA SER A 275 13.24 3.63 -7.23
C SER A 275 12.39 2.70 -6.35
N THR A 276 11.06 2.84 -6.40
CA THR A 276 10.14 1.95 -5.67
C THR A 276 10.02 0.57 -6.33
N THR A 277 10.36 0.44 -7.62
CA THR A 277 10.36 -0.83 -8.35
C THR A 277 11.74 -1.49 -8.32
N ILE A 278 12.83 -0.71 -8.39
CA ILE A 278 14.22 -1.21 -8.39
C ILE A 278 14.49 -2.14 -7.20
N ILE A 279 13.95 -1.83 -6.02
CA ILE A 279 14.16 -2.65 -4.81
C ILE A 279 13.65 -4.10 -4.94
N TYR A 280 12.81 -4.40 -5.94
CA TYR A 280 12.29 -5.74 -6.21
C TYR A 280 13.03 -6.47 -7.34
N ASP A 281 13.96 -5.79 -8.01
CA ASP A 281 14.78 -6.39 -9.05
C ASP A 281 15.86 -7.26 -8.41
N LYS A 282 15.60 -8.57 -8.38
CA LYS A 282 16.52 -9.58 -7.81
C LYS A 282 17.40 -10.24 -8.88
N ARG A 283 17.42 -9.72 -10.11
CA ARG A 283 18.27 -10.26 -11.16
C ARG A 283 19.73 -10.05 -10.77
N ASP A 284 20.51 -11.12 -10.84
CA ASP A 284 21.85 -11.20 -10.28
C ASP A 284 22.92 -11.20 -11.38
N HIS A 285 24.15 -11.56 -11.01
CA HIS A 285 25.29 -11.65 -11.92
C HIS A 285 25.05 -12.61 -13.10
N GLU A 286 24.25 -13.66 -12.95
CA GLU A 286 23.97 -14.59 -14.04
C GLU A 286 23.09 -13.95 -15.12
N PHE A 287 22.14 -13.10 -14.72
CA PHE A 287 21.37 -12.31 -15.69
C PHE A 287 22.26 -11.36 -16.48
N MET A 288 23.25 -10.74 -15.85
CA MET A 288 24.22 -9.87 -16.54
C MET A 288 25.08 -10.65 -17.55
N LYS A 289 25.51 -11.86 -17.20
CA LYS A 289 26.26 -12.74 -18.13
C LYS A 289 25.41 -13.13 -19.33
N GLN A 290 24.15 -13.52 -19.12
CA GLN A 290 23.23 -13.87 -20.20
C GLN A 290 22.97 -12.68 -21.13
N ALA A 291 22.75 -11.48 -20.57
CA ALA A 291 22.57 -10.27 -21.34
C ALA A 291 23.80 -9.94 -22.22
N ALA A 292 25.01 -10.08 -21.68
CA ALA A 292 26.24 -9.90 -22.43
C ALA A 292 26.39 -10.94 -23.55
N ALA A 293 26.09 -12.21 -23.27
CA ALA A 293 26.17 -13.29 -24.26
C ALA A 293 25.15 -13.14 -25.40
N ALA A 294 23.99 -12.54 -25.13
CA ALA A 294 22.95 -12.27 -26.13
C ALA A 294 23.28 -11.09 -27.06
N LEU A 295 24.24 -10.23 -26.69
CA LEU A 295 24.62 -9.07 -27.49
C LEU A 295 25.41 -9.51 -28.72
N ASN A 296 24.77 -9.48 -29.89
CA ASN A 296 25.41 -9.82 -31.15
C ASN A 296 25.11 -8.74 -32.21
N TYR A 297 26.17 -8.18 -32.79
CA TYR A 297 26.09 -7.20 -33.89
C TYR A 297 26.36 -7.81 -35.27
N ARG A 298 26.70 -9.11 -35.31
CA ARG A 298 26.98 -9.83 -36.56
C ARG A 298 25.69 -10.52 -37.01
N SER A 299 25.29 -10.28 -38.25
CA SER A 299 24.20 -10.99 -38.93
C SER A 299 24.41 -12.50 -38.73
N LYS A 300 23.35 -13.24 -38.35
CA LYS A 300 23.42 -14.70 -38.41
C LYS A 300 23.81 -15.10 -39.85
N PRO A 301 24.84 -15.93 -40.05
CA PRO A 301 25.17 -16.46 -41.37
C PRO A 301 24.00 -17.26 -41.95
#